data_AF-A0A1V9D7V0-F1
#
_entry.id   AF-A0A1V9D7V0-F1
#
_cell.length_a   1.000
_cell.length_b   1.000
_cell.length_c   1.000
_cell.angle_alpha   90.00
_cell.angle_beta   90.00
_cell.angle_gamma   90.00
#
_symmetry.space_group_name_H-M   'P 1'
#
loop_
_entity.id
_entity.type
_entity.pdbx_description
1 polymer ?
#
loop_
_entity_poly.entity_id
_entity_poly.type
_entity_poly.pdbx_seq_one_letter_code
_entity_poly.pdbx_strand_id
1 'polypeptide(L)'
;MLLASIKKDLGIDLTTIQYNKTVVEILSIKPVSELFARKLAVADSKKNPELAEKEYYDMYRDAHVLTVTARYTFTDRDNKRDEFISSAFVNDDECSVKYNGYITLSREF
;
A
#
# COMPACT_ATOMS: atom_id res chain seq x y z
N MET A 1 -1.71 6.09 -1.24
CA MET A 1 -2.82 5.59 -0.41
C MET A 1 -3.88 4.99 -1.31
N LEU A 2 -4.53 3.89 -0.90
CA LEU A 2 -5.43 3.09 -1.75
C LEU A 2 -6.53 3.92 -2.43
N LEU A 3 -7.30 4.70 -1.66
CA LEU A 3 -8.42 5.49 -2.19
C LEU A 3 -8.01 6.47 -3.30
N ALA A 4 -6.84 7.11 -3.16
CA ALA A 4 -6.31 8.00 -4.18
C ALA A 4 -5.92 7.24 -5.46
N SER A 5 -5.31 6.06 -5.30
CA SER A 5 -4.93 5.20 -6.42
C SER A 5 -6.16 4.66 -7.15
N ILE A 6 -7.13 4.06 -6.47
CA ILE A 6 -8.31 3.51 -7.15
C ILE A 6 -9.17 4.59 -7.81
N LYS A 7 -9.25 5.79 -7.24
CA LYS A 7 -9.90 6.93 -7.91
C LYS A 7 -9.18 7.30 -9.21
N LYS A 8 -7.84 7.42 -9.16
CA LYS A 8 -7.04 7.84 -10.31
C LYS A 8 -6.96 6.76 -11.39
N ASP A 9 -6.70 5.53 -10.99
CA ASP A 9 -6.36 4.43 -11.89
C ASP A 9 -7.61 3.75 -12.46
N LEU A 10 -8.68 3.65 -11.65
CA LEU A 10 -9.90 2.92 -12.00
C LEU A 10 -11.12 3.82 -12.24
N GLY A 11 -11.01 5.11 -11.93
CA GLY A 11 -12.11 6.07 -12.08
C GLY A 11 -13.24 5.88 -11.05
N ILE A 12 -12.98 5.21 -9.92
CA ILE A 12 -14.00 4.98 -8.89
C ILE A 12 -14.45 6.32 -8.29
N ASP A 13 -15.76 6.56 -8.30
CA ASP A 13 -16.38 7.67 -7.59
C ASP A 13 -16.41 7.37 -6.08
N LEU A 14 -15.44 7.93 -5.35
CA LEU A 14 -15.33 7.73 -3.91
C LEU A 14 -16.54 8.21 -3.10
N THR A 15 -17.48 8.97 -3.69
CA THR A 15 -18.71 9.43 -3.03
C THR A 15 -19.80 8.37 -2.98
N THR A 16 -19.68 7.29 -3.77
CA THR A 16 -20.62 6.16 -3.78
C THR A 16 -20.31 5.15 -2.67
N ILE A 17 -19.07 5.13 -2.17
CA ILE A 17 -18.60 4.21 -1.13
C ILE A 17 -19.32 4.49 0.20
N GLN A 18 -19.90 3.44 0.78
CA GLN A 18 -20.46 3.43 2.13
C GLN A 18 -19.36 3.10 3.14
N TYR A 19 -18.64 4.12 3.61
CA TYR A 19 -17.46 3.94 4.48
C TYR A 19 -17.73 3.20 5.79
N ASN A 20 -18.95 3.30 6.34
CA ASN A 20 -19.37 2.57 7.52
C ASN A 20 -19.54 1.05 7.29
N LYS A 21 -19.59 0.61 6.02
CA LYS A 21 -19.62 -0.80 5.61
C LYS A 21 -18.27 -1.30 5.10
N THR A 22 -17.25 -0.46 5.06
CA THR A 22 -15.91 -0.88 4.63
C THR A 22 -15.37 -1.93 5.60
N VAL A 23 -14.95 -3.06 5.06
CA VAL A 23 -14.29 -4.11 5.82
C VAL A 23 -12.81 -4.09 5.48
N VAL A 24 -11.96 -4.14 6.51
CA VAL A 24 -10.51 -4.25 6.37
C VAL A 24 -10.05 -5.49 7.11
N GLU A 25 -9.40 -6.39 6.39
CA GLU A 25 -8.82 -7.62 6.93
C GLU A 25 -7.30 -7.56 6.78
N ILE A 26 -6.57 -7.65 7.89
CA ILE A 26 -5.10 -7.73 7.86
C ILE A 26 -4.71 -9.14 7.42
N LEU A 27 -4.11 -9.25 6.24
CA LEU A 27 -3.65 -10.52 5.69
C LEU A 27 -2.25 -10.88 6.21
N SER A 28 -1.39 -9.87 6.38
CA SER A 28 -0.01 -10.09 6.79
C SER A 28 0.63 -8.83 7.36
N ILE A 29 1.46 -9.02 8.38
CA ILE A 29 2.43 -8.03 8.86
C ILE A 29 3.77 -8.75 8.93
N LYS A 30 4.74 -8.33 8.12
CA LYS A 30 6.06 -8.96 8.06
C LYS A 30 7.16 -7.90 7.92
N PRO A 31 8.34 -8.12 8.54
CA PRO A 31 9.51 -7.31 8.24
C PRO A 31 9.83 -7.32 6.75
N VAL A 32 10.29 -6.18 6.22
CA VAL A 32 10.84 -6.12 4.86
C VAL A 32 12.07 -7.01 4.80
N SER A 33 12.05 -8.00 3.90
CA SER A 33 13.18 -8.93 3.71
C SER A 33 14.36 -8.23 3.03
N GLU A 34 15.57 -8.75 3.22
CA GLU A 34 16.79 -8.16 2.63
C GLU A 34 16.71 -8.03 1.11
N LEU A 35 16.26 -9.09 0.43
CA LEU A 35 16.10 -9.07 -1.02
C LEU A 35 15.10 -8.00 -1.44
N PHE A 36 13.99 -7.87 -0.71
CA PHE A 36 12.96 -6.89 -1.06
C PHE A 36 13.44 -5.46 -0.79
N ALA A 37 14.06 -5.20 0.37
CA ALA A 37 14.69 -3.93 0.71
C ALA A 37 15.66 -3.48 -0.39
N ARG A 38 16.48 -4.40 -0.90
CA ARG A 38 17.43 -4.09 -1.98
C ARG A 38 16.74 -3.75 -3.30
N LYS A 39 15.67 -4.46 -3.65
CA LYS A 39 14.88 -4.14 -4.86
C LYS A 39 14.24 -2.75 -4.76
N LEU A 40 13.71 -2.39 -3.59
CA LEU A 40 13.15 -1.07 -3.32
C LEU A 40 14.23 0.02 -3.40
N ALA A 41 15.39 -0.22 -2.79
CA ALA A 41 16.52 0.71 -2.80
C ALA A 41 17.06 0.99 -4.21
N VAL A 42 17.16 -0.04 -5.06
CA VAL A 42 17.52 0.13 -6.48
C VAL A 42 16.47 0.94 -7.23
N ALA A 43 15.19 0.74 -6.95
CA ALA A 43 14.11 1.47 -7.62
C ALA A 43 14.09 2.96 -7.20
N ASP A 44 14.23 3.24 -5.90
CA ASP A 44 14.21 4.60 -5.38
C ASP A 44 15.49 5.39 -5.74
N SER A 45 16.67 4.76 -5.70
CA SER A 45 17.92 5.44 -6.12
C SER A 45 17.92 5.82 -7.60
N LYS A 46 17.25 5.05 -8.46
CA LYS A 46 17.04 5.43 -9.87
C LYS A 46 16.07 6.60 -10.04
N LYS A 47 15.10 6.73 -9.14
CA LYS A 47 14.06 7.77 -9.20
C LYS A 47 14.55 9.09 -8.60
N ASN A 48 15.29 9.01 -7.50
CA ASN A 48 15.84 10.13 -6.75
C ASN A 48 17.33 9.85 -6.46
N PRO A 49 18.24 10.25 -7.37
CA PRO A 49 19.67 9.93 -7.29
C PRO A 49 20.43 10.77 -6.24
N GLU A 50 19.73 11.47 -5.35
CA GLU A 50 20.32 12.28 -4.27
C GLU A 50 20.95 11.41 -3.18
N LEU A 51 20.45 10.19 -2.99
CA LEU A 51 20.99 9.20 -2.06
C LEU A 51 21.48 7.96 -2.83
N ALA A 52 22.53 7.34 -2.33
CA ALA A 52 23.04 6.08 -2.85
C ALA A 52 22.07 4.91 -2.57
N GLU A 53 22.14 3.84 -3.36
CA GLU A 53 21.36 2.61 -3.14
C GLU A 53 21.51 2.11 -1.69
N LYS A 54 22.72 2.18 -1.12
CA LYS A 54 22.98 1.74 0.24
C LYS A 54 22.16 2.54 1.27
N GLU A 55 22.07 3.86 1.11
CA GLU A 55 21.33 4.71 2.04
C GLU A 55 19.83 4.39 2.01
N TYR A 56 19.26 4.18 0.82
CA TYR A 56 17.88 3.68 0.72
C TYR A 56 17.71 2.28 1.32
N TYR A 57 18.68 1.38 1.12
CA TYR A 57 18.63 0.04 1.68
C TYR A 57 18.59 0.08 3.22
N ASP A 58 19.49 0.87 3.83
CA ASP A 58 19.56 1.05 5.28
C ASP A 58 18.22 1.60 5.82
N MET A 59 17.58 2.56 5.12
CA MET A 59 16.23 3.05 5.49
C MET A 59 15.16 1.96 5.55
N TYR A 60 15.24 0.92 4.69
CA TYR A 60 14.31 -0.22 4.71
C TYR A 60 14.66 -1.29 5.76
N ARG A 61 15.79 -1.16 6.47
CA ARG A 61 16.30 -2.17 7.39
C ARG A 61 16.42 -1.68 8.83
N ASP A 62 16.90 -0.46 9.02
CA ASP A 62 17.35 0.00 10.33
C ASP A 62 16.19 0.47 11.24
N ALA A 63 15.08 0.93 10.65
CA ALA A 63 13.91 1.44 11.39
C ALA A 63 12.79 0.39 11.61
N HIS A 64 13.13 -0.91 11.64
CA HIS A 64 12.17 -2.02 11.74
C HIS A 64 11.01 -1.94 10.74
N VAL A 65 11.29 -1.65 9.47
CA VAL A 65 10.23 -1.47 8.47
C VAL A 65 9.42 -2.76 8.29
N LEU A 66 8.11 -2.66 8.53
CA LEU A 66 7.13 -3.72 8.32
C LEU A 66 6.33 -3.45 7.04
N THR A 67 6.15 -4.49 6.23
CA THR A 67 5.11 -4.51 5.20
C THR A 67 3.81 -4.96 5.83
N VAL A 68 2.79 -4.09 5.76
CA VAL A 68 1.41 -4.39 6.13
C VAL A 68 0.63 -4.63 4.85
N THR A 69 0.01 -5.81 4.74
CA THR A 69 -0.86 -6.18 3.63
C THR A 69 -2.27 -6.41 4.17
N ALA A 70 -3.25 -5.75 3.57
CA ALA A 70 -4.64 -5.84 3.98
C ALA A 70 -5.57 -5.98 2.78
N ARG A 71 -6.64 -6.75 2.95
CA ARG A 71 -7.78 -6.78 2.03
C ARG A 71 -8.76 -5.69 2.44
N TYR A 72 -9.18 -4.90 1.47
CA TYR A 72 -10.22 -3.90 1.58
C TYR A 72 -11.42 -4.35 0.78
N THR A 73 -12.59 -4.35 1.40
CA THR A 73 -13.87 -4.54 0.74
C THR A 73 -14.66 -3.25 0.87
N PHE A 74 -14.90 -2.58 -0.25
CA PHE A 74 -15.77 -1.41 -0.34
C PHE A 74 -17.16 -1.83 -0.81
N THR A 75 -18.19 -1.18 -0.30
CA THR A 75 -19.58 -1.41 -0.70
C THR A 75 -20.20 -0.09 -1.15
N ASP A 76 -20.88 -0.09 -2.29
CA ASP A 76 -21.59 1.09 -2.79
C ASP A 76 -23.03 1.20 -2.25
N ARG A 77 -23.83 2.12 -2.81
CA ARG A 77 -25.23 2.32 -2.42
C ARG A 77 -26.19 1.24 -2.93
N ASP A 78 -25.79 0.52 -3.98
CA ASP A 78 -26.55 -0.58 -4.57
C ASP A 78 -26.12 -1.95 -3.97
N ASN A 79 -25.32 -1.94 -2.90
CA ASN A 79 -24.68 -3.10 -2.26
C ASN A 79 -23.71 -3.90 -3.14
N LYS A 80 -23.22 -3.30 -4.23
CA LYS A 80 -22.13 -3.86 -5.03
C LYS A 80 -20.81 -3.73 -4.28
N ARG A 81 -19.88 -4.64 -4.55
CA ARG A 81 -18.64 -4.81 -3.80
C ARG A 81 -17.42 -4.78 -4.71
N ASP A 82 -16.48 -3.94 -4.30
CA ASP A 82 -15.14 -3.91 -4.85
C ASP A 82 -14.15 -4.41 -3.80
N GLU A 83 -13.21 -5.23 -4.23
CA GLU A 83 -12.24 -5.86 -3.35
C GLU A 83 -10.83 -5.66 -3.84
N PHE A 84 -9.96 -5.23 -2.93
CA PHE A 84 -8.57 -4.94 -3.22
C PHE A 84 -7.67 -5.55 -2.15
N ILE A 85 -6.52 -6.07 -2.56
CA ILE A 85 -5.40 -6.29 -1.63
C ILE A 85 -4.48 -5.09 -1.77
N SER A 86 -4.20 -4.39 -0.68
CA SER A 86 -3.27 -3.27 -0.66
C SER A 86 -2.12 -3.54 0.30
N SER A 87 -0.94 -3.02 -0.04
CA SER A 87 0.22 -3.09 0.85
C SER A 87 0.84 -1.71 1.07
N ALA A 88 1.42 -1.54 2.24
CA ALA A 88 2.19 -0.36 2.60
C ALA A 88 3.31 -0.70 3.59
N PHE A 89 4.28 0.19 3.69
CA PHE A 89 5.37 0.12 4.66
C PHE A 89 5.07 1.02 5.85
N VAL A 90 5.37 0.52 7.04
CA VAL A 90 5.34 1.26 8.32
C VAL A 90 6.67 1.05 9.02
N ASN A 91 7.18 2.05 9.72
CA ASN A 91 8.40 1.96 10.52
C ASN A 91 8.16 2.56 11.92
N ASP A 92 9.12 2.37 12.83
CA ASP A 92 8.98 2.83 14.22
C ASP A 92 9.15 4.35 14.37
N ASP A 93 9.93 4.96 13.47
CA ASP A 93 10.40 6.35 13.60
C ASP A 93 9.50 7.37 12.87
N GLU A 94 8.79 6.95 11.82
CA GLU A 94 7.91 7.84 11.07
C GLU A 94 6.47 7.31 11.05
N CYS A 95 5.51 8.17 11.39
CA CYS A 95 4.10 7.94 11.06
C CYS A 95 3.83 7.91 9.53
N SER A 96 4.87 7.86 8.69
CA SER A 96 4.80 7.93 7.24
C SER A 96 4.59 6.52 6.66
N VAL A 97 3.35 6.27 6.27
CA VAL A 97 2.96 5.03 5.59
C VAL A 97 3.37 5.13 4.11
N LYS A 98 4.50 4.53 3.71
CA LYS A 98 4.85 4.48 2.27
C LYS A 98 3.95 3.45 1.58
N TYR A 99 3.04 3.95 0.75
CA TYR A 99 2.12 3.12 -0.02
C TYR A 99 2.86 2.31 -1.10
N ASN A 100 2.67 0.99 -1.11
CA ASN A 100 3.36 0.05 -1.99
C ASN A 100 2.46 -0.49 -3.13
N GLY A 101 1.20 -0.07 -3.19
CA GLY A 101 0.28 -0.41 -4.28
C GLY A 101 -0.85 -1.34 -3.86
N TYR A 102 -1.55 -1.86 -4.87
CA TYR A 102 -2.71 -2.72 -4.69
C TYR A 102 -2.94 -3.65 -5.88
N ILE A 103 -3.76 -4.67 -5.65
CA ILE A 103 -4.27 -5.63 -6.64
C ILE A 103 -5.80 -5.66 -6.51
N THR A 104 -6.50 -5.63 -7.64
CA THR A 104 -7.96 -5.83 -7.69
C THR A 104 -8.29 -7.31 -7.64
N LEU A 105 -9.11 -7.72 -6.68
CA LEU A 105 -9.66 -9.08 -6.57
C LEU A 105 -11.02 -9.21 -7.26
N SER A 106 -11.88 -8.22 -7.05
CA SER A 106 -13.22 -8.14 -7.64
C SER A 106 -13.60 -6.67 -7.82
N ARG A 107 -14.42 -6.39 -8.84
CA ARG A 107 -14.92 -5.05 -9.13
C ARG A 107 -16.32 -5.10 -9.71
N GLU A 108 -17.26 -4.46 -9.05
CA GLU A 108 -18.66 -4.38 -9.43
C GLU A 108 -19.11 -2.93 -9.71
N PHE A 109 -18.31 -1.91 -9.36
CA PHE A 109 -18.61 -0.49 -9.64
C PHE A 109 -17.40 0.40 -10.01
#